data_AF-A0AAV4GUN6-F1
#
_entry.id   AF-A0AAV4GUN6-F1
#
_cell.length_a   1.000
_cell.length_b   1.000
_cell.length_c   1.000
_cell.angle_alpha   90.00
_cell.angle_beta   90.00
_cell.angle_gamma   90.00
#
_symmetry.space_group_name_H-M   'P 1'
#
loop_
_entity.id
_entity.type
_entity.pdbx_description
1 polymer ?
#
loop_
_entity_poly.entity_id
_entity_poly.type
_entity_poly.pdbx_seq_one_letter_code
_entity_poly.pdbx_strand_id
1 'polypeptide(L)'
;MKAPAGRDKPAPFQRMPLMEEPFQRVVIDLVGPLPVTKEKYEYILTMVDVSTRWAEATPLRQTTADKVAEALFDIFTRVGFPKEIQPDRGQQFMSKLLQEFNSLSNIKHIFSTPYHPQTNGVVERFHSTVKPYQLPFASQKFVKEEIKRLLELGVIEPSVSPFSSPIVLVKKKDGSLRFCIDFRKLNAITVLDATNIPLPEDLFAQLSDSTIFTSCDLPKAYWQISMHPDSRYFTAFPTPLGLMMWTRMLLGLVNAPATFCRLMRLVFNDEPMLLTYFDDTLLHTRSWEDHVLGLRLLLTTLRNHGLTVNPGKLVIGQSSI
;
A
#
# COMPACT_ATOMS: atom_id res chain seq x y z
N MET A 1 11.90 -0.47 43.73
CA MET A 1 11.49 -0.71 42.33
C MET A 1 10.32 0.22 42.00
N LYS A 2 10.51 1.21 41.12
CA LYS A 2 9.45 2.13 40.67
C LYS A 2 8.75 1.53 39.45
N ALA A 3 7.42 1.47 39.49
CA ALA A 3 6.58 1.05 38.35
C ALA A 3 6.70 2.06 37.19
N PRO A 4 6.61 1.64 35.92
CA PRO A 4 6.67 2.55 34.79
C PRO A 4 5.38 3.38 34.68
N ALA A 5 5.54 4.65 34.32
CA ALA A 5 4.49 5.64 34.18
C ALA A 5 3.39 5.20 33.19
N GLY A 6 2.14 5.50 33.55
CA GLY A 6 0.96 5.15 32.78
C GLY A 6 0.99 5.72 31.36
N ARG A 7 0.48 4.94 30.40
CA ARG A 7 0.19 5.40 29.05
C ARG A 7 -0.88 6.49 29.13
N ASP A 8 -0.60 7.66 28.57
CA ASP A 8 -1.57 8.74 28.42
C ASP A 8 -2.83 8.21 27.73
N LYS A 9 -4.00 8.51 28.31
CA LYS A 9 -5.29 8.20 27.70
C LYS A 9 -5.39 8.98 26.38
N PRO A 10 -5.82 8.36 25.26
CA PRO A 10 -6.06 9.10 24.03
C PRO A 10 -7.09 10.20 24.29
N ALA A 11 -6.77 11.42 23.86
CA ALA A 11 -7.63 12.58 24.03
C ALA A 11 -9.02 12.31 23.42
N PRO A 12 -10.10 12.82 24.02
CA PRO A 12 -11.45 12.62 23.50
C PRO A 12 -11.58 13.16 22.07
N PHE A 13 -12.30 12.42 21.21
CA PHE A 13 -12.64 12.85 19.86
C PHE A 13 -13.40 14.18 19.91
N GLN A 14 -12.72 15.29 19.62
CA GLN A 14 -13.38 16.57 19.41
C GLN A 14 -13.96 16.62 17.99
N ARG A 15 -15.23 17.01 17.86
CA ARG A 15 -15.82 17.34 16.56
C ARG A 15 -15.08 18.53 15.97
N MET A 16 -14.57 18.34 14.76
CA MET A 16 -13.82 19.35 14.02
C MET A 16 -14.69 20.59 13.74
N PRO A 17 -14.14 21.82 13.80
CA PRO A 17 -14.80 22.95 13.18
C PRO A 17 -14.82 22.73 11.66
N LEU A 18 -16.02 22.63 11.08
CA LEU A 18 -16.19 22.66 9.63
C LEU A 18 -15.71 24.04 9.15
N MET A 19 -14.68 24.06 8.31
CA MET A 19 -14.28 25.27 7.60
C MET A 19 -15.09 25.32 6.31
N GLU A 20 -16.08 26.20 6.28
CA GLU A 20 -17.05 26.31 5.18
C GLU A 20 -16.63 27.35 4.14
N GLU A 21 -15.68 28.24 4.47
CA GLU A 21 -15.23 29.31 3.58
C GLU A 21 -13.93 28.94 2.82
N PRO A 22 -13.92 29.08 1.47
CA PRO A 22 -12.71 28.98 0.66
C PRO A 22 -11.57 29.83 1.19
N PHE A 23 -10.35 29.27 1.22
CA PHE A 23 -9.13 29.96 1.68
C PHE A 23 -9.20 30.47 3.13
N GLN A 24 -10.14 30.00 3.95
CA GLN A 24 -10.14 30.29 5.38
C GLN A 24 -8.85 29.78 6.04
N ARG A 25 -8.40 28.58 5.67
CA ARG A 25 -7.14 28.01 6.14
C ARG A 25 -6.42 27.30 5.01
N VAL A 26 -5.16 27.67 4.81
CA VAL A 26 -4.26 26.97 3.88
C VAL A 26 -3.14 26.29 4.65
N VAL A 27 -2.76 25.10 4.17
CA VAL A 27 -1.62 24.35 4.68
C VAL A 27 -0.51 24.40 3.64
N ILE A 28 0.70 24.70 4.08
CA ILE A 28 1.86 24.84 3.20
C ILE A 28 3.01 23.91 3.60
N ASP A 29 3.78 23.44 2.61
CA ASP A 29 4.97 22.62 2.81
C ASP A 29 6.03 22.90 1.75
N LEU A 30 7.29 22.59 2.07
CA LEU A 30 8.42 22.66 1.15
C LEU A 30 8.91 21.25 0.83
N VAL A 31 8.82 20.90 -0.44
CA VAL A 31 9.29 19.64 -0.99
C VAL A 31 10.67 19.83 -1.61
N GLY A 32 11.67 19.11 -1.12
CA GLY A 32 12.99 18.98 -1.76
C GLY A 32 14.09 18.60 -0.76
N PRO A 33 15.36 18.54 -1.20
CA PRO A 33 15.79 18.79 -2.58
C PRO A 33 15.32 17.69 -3.57
N LEU A 34 14.96 18.11 -4.78
CA LEU A 34 14.52 17.27 -5.91
C LEU A 34 15.60 17.27 -7.02
N PRO A 35 15.58 16.31 -7.97
CA PRO A 35 16.47 16.35 -9.13
C PRO A 35 16.40 17.70 -9.85
N VAL A 36 17.57 18.34 -9.98
CA VAL A 36 17.68 19.71 -10.51
C VAL A 36 17.25 19.75 -11.97
N THR A 37 16.31 20.63 -12.30
CA THR A 37 15.86 20.83 -13.69
C THR A 37 16.91 21.59 -14.52
N LYS A 38 16.75 21.63 -15.85
CA LYS A 38 17.60 22.45 -16.73
C LYS A 38 17.62 23.94 -16.31
N GLU A 39 16.52 24.41 -15.73
CA GLU A 39 16.33 25.78 -15.25
C GLU A 39 16.70 25.97 -13.77
N LYS A 40 17.35 24.96 -13.16
CA LYS A 40 17.89 24.97 -11.80
C LYS A 40 16.85 25.04 -10.66
N TYR A 41 15.64 24.54 -10.90
CA TYR A 41 14.68 24.33 -9.81
C TYR A 41 15.01 23.05 -9.05
N GLU A 42 14.98 23.12 -7.72
CA GLU A 42 15.36 22.03 -6.80
C GLU A 42 14.29 21.79 -5.72
N TYR A 43 13.36 22.72 -5.53
CA TYR A 43 12.34 22.65 -4.50
C TYR A 43 10.96 22.96 -5.07
N ILE A 44 9.91 22.58 -4.34
CA ILE A 44 8.52 22.94 -4.66
C ILE A 44 7.86 23.40 -3.36
N LEU A 45 7.25 24.58 -3.38
CA LEU A 45 6.32 25.03 -2.35
C LEU A 45 4.93 24.50 -2.70
N THR A 46 4.36 23.69 -1.82
CA THR A 46 3.00 23.19 -1.95
C THR A 46 2.07 23.95 -1.03
N MET A 47 0.88 24.32 -1.53
CA MET A 47 -0.20 24.91 -0.75
C MET A 47 -1.49 24.14 -1.01
N VAL A 48 -2.25 23.86 0.05
CA VAL A 48 -3.56 23.21 -0.04
C VAL A 48 -4.56 23.97 0.82
N ASP A 49 -5.67 24.39 0.22
CA ASP A 49 -6.81 24.92 0.96
C ASP A 49 -7.60 23.78 1.63
N VAL A 50 -7.84 23.93 2.94
CA VAL A 50 -8.46 22.87 3.75
C VAL A 50 -9.94 22.70 3.41
N SER A 51 -10.62 23.78 3.03
CA SER A 51 -12.06 23.77 2.76
C SER A 51 -12.40 23.20 1.38
N THR A 52 -11.83 23.77 0.31
CA THR A 52 -12.14 23.40 -1.08
C THR A 52 -11.31 22.23 -1.60
N ARG A 53 -10.22 21.86 -0.90
CA ARG A 53 -9.20 20.91 -1.39
C ARG A 53 -8.40 21.43 -2.59
N TRP A 54 -8.53 22.71 -2.94
CA TRP A 54 -7.73 23.29 -4.00
C TRP A 54 -6.25 23.30 -3.63
N ALA A 55 -5.40 22.88 -4.54
CA ALA A 55 -3.98 22.71 -4.30
C ALA A 55 -3.13 23.36 -5.39
N GLU A 56 -2.01 23.95 -4.98
CA GLU A 56 -1.07 24.62 -5.86
C GLU A 56 0.37 24.25 -5.51
N ALA A 57 1.21 24.14 -6.54
CA ALA A 57 2.61 23.78 -6.41
C ALA A 57 3.47 24.77 -7.20
N THR A 58 4.33 25.51 -6.49
CA THR A 58 5.21 26.53 -7.08
C THR A 58 6.66 26.05 -7.02
N PRO A 59 7.36 25.92 -8.16
CA PRO A 59 8.76 25.49 -8.16
C PRO A 59 9.67 26.60 -7.61
N LEU A 60 10.64 26.22 -6.78
CA LEU A 60 11.60 27.08 -6.14
C LEU A 60 13.04 26.62 -6.41
N ARG A 61 13.95 27.58 -6.62
CA ARG A 61 15.39 27.31 -6.76
C ARG A 61 16.09 27.24 -5.40
N GLN A 62 15.55 27.95 -4.42
CA GLN A 62 16.07 28.06 -3.06
C GLN A 62 14.89 28.09 -2.08
N THR A 63 15.11 27.60 -0.87
CA THR A 63 14.09 27.58 0.21
C THR A 63 14.24 28.75 1.18
N THR A 64 14.97 29.80 0.81
CA THR A 64 15.15 30.98 1.66
C THR A 64 13.82 31.70 1.89
N ALA A 65 13.67 32.31 3.07
CA ALA A 65 12.43 32.96 3.48
C ALA A 65 11.88 34.00 2.48
N ASP A 66 12.76 34.73 1.81
CA ASP A 66 12.39 35.72 0.78
C ASP A 66 11.73 35.06 -0.43
N LYS A 67 12.30 33.95 -0.93
CA LYS A 67 11.75 33.22 -2.08
C LYS A 67 10.45 32.52 -1.76
N VAL A 68 10.31 32.03 -0.53
CA VAL A 68 9.05 31.47 -0.05
C VAL A 68 7.97 32.56 0.06
N ALA A 69 8.31 33.73 0.60
CA ALA A 69 7.38 34.86 0.70
C ALA A 69 6.96 35.39 -0.68
N GLU A 70 7.90 35.53 -1.63
CA GLU A 70 7.61 35.91 -3.02
C GLU A 70 6.60 34.94 -3.66
N ALA A 71 6.81 33.63 -3.51
CA ALA A 71 5.92 32.61 -4.05
C ALA A 71 4.54 32.62 -3.38
N LEU A 72 4.46 32.76 -2.05
CA LEU A 72 3.18 32.87 -1.35
C LEU A 72 2.42 34.13 -1.77
N PHE A 73 3.10 35.26 -1.92
CA PHE A 73 2.49 36.50 -2.36
C PHE A 73 1.92 36.37 -3.77
N ASP A 74 2.68 35.80 -4.70
CA ASP A 74 2.22 35.53 -6.07
C ASP A 74 0.95 34.66 -6.09
N ILE A 75 0.92 33.60 -5.26
CA ILE A 75 -0.28 32.77 -5.07
C ILE A 75 -1.44 33.60 -4.52
N PHE A 76 -1.25 34.30 -3.40
CA PHE A 76 -2.32 35.03 -2.71
C PHE A 76 -2.90 36.18 -3.53
N THR A 77 -2.11 36.80 -4.40
CA THR A 77 -2.61 37.83 -5.31
C THR A 77 -3.55 37.27 -6.39
N ARG A 78 -3.46 35.98 -6.72
CA ARG A 78 -4.39 35.31 -7.65
C ARG A 78 -5.67 34.83 -6.98
N VAL A 79 -5.55 34.23 -5.80
CA VAL A 79 -6.66 33.49 -5.16
C VAL A 79 -7.26 34.16 -3.93
N GLY A 80 -6.63 35.24 -3.46
CA GLY A 80 -6.99 35.92 -2.22
C GLY A 80 -6.08 35.51 -1.06
N PHE A 81 -6.00 36.40 -0.07
CA PHE A 81 -5.21 36.18 1.15
C PHE A 81 -6.00 35.30 2.12
N PRO A 82 -5.37 34.22 2.65
CA PRO A 82 -6.06 33.35 3.58
C PRO A 82 -6.20 33.99 4.96
N LYS A 83 -7.21 33.58 5.74
CA LYS A 83 -7.33 34.03 7.14
C LYS A 83 -6.28 33.38 8.03
N GLU A 84 -5.96 32.11 7.75
CA GLU A 84 -5.04 31.32 8.55
C GLU A 84 -4.06 30.53 7.67
N ILE A 85 -2.79 30.49 8.09
CA ILE A 85 -1.75 29.70 7.44
C ILE A 85 -1.15 28.71 8.43
N GLN A 86 -0.99 27.47 7.97
CA GLN A 86 -0.40 26.39 8.74
C GLN A 86 0.80 25.81 7.97
N PRO A 87 2.05 26.21 8.30
CA PRO A 87 3.23 25.56 7.75
C PRO A 87 3.60 24.29 8.51
N ASP A 88 4.12 23.30 7.78
CA ASP A 88 4.87 22.20 8.40
C ASP A 88 6.31 22.64 8.74
N ARG A 89 6.94 21.98 9.73
CA ARG A 89 8.09 22.38 10.57
C ARG A 89 9.42 22.75 9.84
N GLY A 90 9.39 23.64 8.85
CA GLY A 90 10.55 24.27 8.24
C GLY A 90 11.00 25.50 9.01
N GLN A 91 12.31 25.62 9.31
CA GLN A 91 12.90 26.81 9.97
C GLN A 91 12.62 28.12 9.21
N GLN A 92 12.41 28.04 7.90
CA GLN A 92 12.20 29.19 7.03
C GLN A 92 10.86 29.89 7.30
N PHE A 93 9.83 29.11 7.64
CA PHE A 93 8.50 29.61 8.04
C PHE A 93 8.50 30.31 9.41
N MET A 94 9.59 30.16 10.17
CA MET A 94 9.81 30.83 11.45
C MET A 94 10.63 32.11 11.32
N SER A 95 11.02 32.50 10.10
CA SER A 95 11.80 33.71 9.87
C SER A 95 11.02 34.98 10.22
N LYS A 96 11.75 36.01 10.67
CA LYS A 96 11.18 37.34 10.95
C LYS A 96 10.45 37.92 9.73
N LEU A 97 10.97 37.66 8.53
CA LEU A 97 10.38 38.10 7.27
C LEU A 97 8.97 37.53 7.05
N LEU A 98 8.78 36.22 7.23
CA LEU A 98 7.46 35.60 7.07
C LEU A 98 6.48 35.99 8.20
N GLN A 99 6.98 36.26 9.41
CA GLN A 99 6.16 36.80 10.49
C GLN A 99 5.65 38.22 10.18
N GLU A 100 6.52 39.08 9.64
CA GLU A 100 6.14 40.43 9.19
C GLU A 100 5.19 40.37 8.00
N PHE A 101 5.46 39.51 7.02
CA PHE A 101 4.57 39.27 5.88
C PHE A 101 3.16 38.86 6.30
N ASN A 102 3.04 37.90 7.23
CA ASN A 102 1.76 37.43 7.75
C ASN A 102 1.03 38.54 8.51
N SER A 103 1.77 39.33 9.31
CA SER A 103 1.21 40.44 10.09
C SER A 103 0.68 41.55 9.19
N LEU A 104 1.42 41.94 8.15
CA LEU A 104 0.99 42.93 7.16
C LEU A 104 -0.21 42.44 6.33
N SER A 105 -0.28 41.13 6.08
CA SER A 105 -1.35 40.51 5.29
C SER A 105 -2.56 40.10 6.14
N ASN A 106 -2.56 40.40 7.45
CA ASN A 106 -3.58 39.98 8.41
C ASN A 106 -3.85 38.46 8.43
N ILE A 107 -2.80 37.66 8.18
CA ILE A 107 -2.85 36.19 8.16
C ILE A 107 -2.44 35.69 9.55
N LYS A 108 -3.29 34.88 10.16
CA LYS A 108 -2.98 34.23 11.43
C LYS A 108 -2.11 32.99 11.21
N HIS A 109 -0.97 32.94 11.89
CA HIS A 109 -0.07 31.79 11.86
C HIS A 109 -0.50 30.72 12.88
N ILE A 110 -0.79 29.51 12.41
CA ILE A 110 -1.15 28.37 13.27
C ILE A 110 0.04 27.43 13.40
N PHE A 111 0.53 27.25 14.62
CA PHE A 111 1.54 26.26 14.92
C PHE A 111 0.91 24.86 14.93
N SER A 112 1.52 23.92 14.20
CA SER A 112 1.16 22.50 14.29
C SER A 112 1.43 22.00 15.71
N THR A 113 0.40 21.68 16.49
CA THR A 113 0.58 20.86 17.69
C THR A 113 0.95 19.43 17.25
N PRO A 114 1.76 18.66 18.01
CA PRO A 114 2.19 17.31 17.61
C PRO A 114 1.07 16.26 17.50
N TYR A 115 -0.21 16.64 17.58
CA TYR A 115 -1.33 15.71 17.79
C TYR A 115 -2.61 16.13 17.03
N HIS A 116 -2.51 16.40 15.73
CA HIS A 116 -3.70 16.44 14.86
C HIS A 116 -3.54 15.53 13.62
N PRO A 117 -3.66 14.19 13.79
CA PRO A 117 -3.49 13.20 12.71
C PRO A 117 -4.55 13.30 11.60
N GLN A 118 -5.68 13.97 11.85
CA GLN A 118 -6.84 13.93 10.95
C GLN A 118 -6.87 15.07 9.92
N THR A 119 -6.37 16.27 10.26
CA THR A 119 -6.19 17.38 9.30
C THR A 119 -4.96 17.17 8.40
N ASN A 120 -3.92 16.52 8.93
CA ASN A 120 -2.72 16.17 8.16
C ASN A 120 -3.00 15.12 7.08
N GLY A 121 -4.02 14.25 7.21
CA GLY A 121 -4.22 13.15 6.26
C GLY A 121 -4.52 13.57 4.81
N VAL A 122 -5.10 14.75 4.60
CA VAL A 122 -5.40 15.29 3.25
C VAL A 122 -4.18 15.97 2.63
N VAL A 123 -3.48 16.73 3.46
CA VAL A 123 -2.23 17.40 3.11
C VAL A 123 -1.13 16.36 2.84
N GLU A 124 -1.05 15.31 3.66
CA GLU A 124 -0.20 14.15 3.45
C GLU A 124 -0.53 13.40 2.16
N ARG A 125 -1.82 13.34 1.74
CA ARG A 125 -2.18 12.77 0.43
C ARG A 125 -1.62 13.61 -0.72
N PHE A 126 -1.78 14.93 -0.68
CA PHE A 126 -1.19 15.81 -1.70
C PHE A 126 0.35 15.69 -1.71
N HIS A 127 0.98 15.73 -0.53
CA HIS A 127 2.43 15.55 -0.41
C HIS A 127 2.89 14.15 -0.84
N SER A 128 2.07 13.11 -0.68
CA SER A 128 2.37 11.76 -1.21
C SER A 128 2.27 11.67 -2.73
N THR A 129 1.41 12.49 -3.36
CA THR A 129 1.36 12.65 -4.82
C THR A 129 2.58 13.40 -5.34
N VAL A 130 3.05 14.40 -4.60
CA VAL A 130 4.23 15.23 -4.97
C VAL A 130 5.56 14.52 -4.63
N LYS A 131 5.60 13.68 -3.59
CA LYS A 131 6.72 12.78 -3.24
C LYS A 131 6.31 11.32 -3.47
N PRO A 132 6.27 10.83 -4.71
CA PRO A 132 6.22 9.40 -4.92
C PRO A 132 7.44 8.78 -4.23
N TYR A 133 7.23 7.66 -3.53
CA TYR A 133 8.30 6.92 -2.86
C TYR A 133 9.45 6.70 -3.85
N GLN A 134 10.57 7.41 -3.66
CA GLN A 134 11.64 7.41 -4.65
C GLN A 134 12.35 6.06 -4.59
N LEU A 135 12.14 5.26 -5.65
CA LEU A 135 12.87 4.02 -5.83
C LEU A 135 14.34 4.38 -6.09
N PRO A 136 15.30 3.75 -5.37
CA PRO A 136 16.72 3.92 -5.65
C PRO A 136 17.02 3.70 -7.13
N PHE A 137 17.91 4.51 -7.71
CA PHE A 137 18.21 4.48 -9.15
C PHE A 137 18.59 3.07 -9.65
N ALA A 138 19.39 2.35 -8.86
CA ALA A 138 19.78 0.95 -9.12
C ALA A 138 18.58 0.00 -9.27
N SER A 139 17.47 0.30 -8.59
CA SER A 139 16.26 -0.52 -8.56
C SER A 139 15.25 -0.14 -9.66
N GLN A 140 15.40 1.02 -10.30
CA GLN A 140 14.44 1.49 -11.30
C GLN A 140 14.40 0.59 -12.54
N LYS A 141 15.55 0.04 -12.95
CA LYS A 141 15.62 -0.90 -14.08
C LYS A 141 14.80 -2.16 -13.78
N PHE A 142 15.04 -2.77 -12.62
CA PHE A 142 14.29 -3.94 -12.15
C PHE A 142 12.79 -3.67 -12.10
N VAL A 143 12.38 -2.53 -11.53
CA VAL A 143 10.96 -2.17 -11.44
C VAL A 143 10.35 -2.01 -12.83
N LYS A 144 10.99 -1.29 -13.75
CA LYS A 144 10.45 -1.12 -15.12
C LYS A 144 10.27 -2.46 -15.85
N GLU A 145 11.25 -3.35 -15.75
CA GLU A 145 11.18 -4.69 -16.34
C GLU A 145 10.06 -5.53 -15.72
N GLU A 146 9.91 -5.47 -14.39
CA GLU A 146 8.85 -6.20 -13.69
C GLU A 146 7.46 -5.63 -14.03
N ILE A 147 7.28 -4.31 -14.12
CA ILE A 147 6.01 -3.71 -14.56
C ILE A 147 5.64 -4.17 -15.97
N LYS A 148 6.60 -4.19 -16.90
CA LYS A 148 6.36 -4.68 -18.27
C LYS A 148 5.90 -6.14 -18.24
N ARG A 149 6.59 -6.99 -17.47
CA ARG A 149 6.23 -8.40 -17.29
C ARG A 149 4.82 -8.57 -16.70
N LEU A 150 4.44 -7.76 -15.72
CA LEU A 150 3.12 -7.80 -15.09
C LEU A 150 2.00 -7.34 -16.04
N LEU A 151 2.25 -6.33 -16.87
CA LEU A 151 1.33 -5.88 -17.92
C LEU A 151 1.14 -6.95 -19.00
N GLU A 152 2.23 -7.58 -19.47
CA GLU A 152 2.18 -8.67 -20.46
C GLU A 152 1.40 -9.88 -19.95
N LEU A 153 1.48 -10.17 -18.65
CA LEU A 153 0.67 -11.20 -18.00
C LEU A 153 -0.79 -10.80 -17.75
N GLY A 154 -1.14 -9.53 -17.98
CA GLY A 154 -2.49 -9.00 -17.74
C GLY A 154 -2.91 -9.01 -16.26
N VAL A 155 -1.96 -9.01 -15.32
CA VAL A 155 -2.25 -9.01 -13.87
C VAL A 155 -2.32 -7.60 -13.27
N ILE A 156 -1.85 -6.60 -14.02
CA ILE A 156 -2.01 -5.18 -13.72
C ILE A 156 -2.49 -4.43 -14.97
N GLU A 157 -3.08 -3.25 -14.75
CA GLU A 157 -3.54 -2.33 -15.80
C GLU A 157 -3.36 -0.86 -15.36
N PRO A 158 -3.32 0.11 -16.29
CA PRO A 158 -3.29 1.54 -15.95
C PRO A 158 -4.47 1.95 -15.06
N SER A 159 -4.24 2.90 -14.16
CA SER A 159 -5.25 3.34 -13.20
C SER A 159 -5.32 4.87 -13.09
N VAL A 160 -6.51 5.35 -12.71
CA VAL A 160 -6.78 6.75 -12.31
C VAL A 160 -7.31 6.82 -10.87
N SER A 161 -7.02 5.79 -10.07
CA SER A 161 -7.54 5.64 -8.72
C SER A 161 -7.13 6.79 -7.79
N PRO A 162 -8.00 7.20 -6.85
CA PRO A 162 -7.63 8.10 -5.77
C PRO A 162 -6.76 7.41 -4.69
N PHE A 163 -6.55 6.10 -4.76
CA PHE A 163 -5.67 5.35 -3.88
C PHE A 163 -4.27 5.21 -4.47
N SER A 164 -3.26 5.12 -3.60
CA SER A 164 -1.87 4.93 -4.01
C SER A 164 -1.09 4.28 -2.86
N SER A 165 -0.73 3.01 -3.04
CA SER A 165 0.12 2.25 -2.12
C SER A 165 1.53 2.12 -2.71
N PRO A 166 2.60 2.46 -1.97
CA PRO A 166 3.94 2.54 -2.54
C PRO A 166 4.54 1.16 -2.83
N ILE A 167 5.43 1.11 -3.82
CA ILE A 167 6.26 -0.08 -4.12
C ILE A 167 7.34 -0.22 -3.03
N VAL A 168 7.50 -1.44 -2.52
CA VAL A 168 8.58 -1.83 -1.61
C VAL A 168 9.34 -3.00 -2.21
N LEU A 169 10.67 -2.88 -2.26
CA LEU A 169 11.54 -3.94 -2.75
C LEU A 169 12.21 -4.65 -1.58
N VAL A 170 12.02 -5.96 -1.50
CA VAL A 170 12.58 -6.80 -0.43
C VAL A 170 13.59 -7.76 -1.03
N LYS A 171 14.78 -7.86 -0.43
CA LYS A 171 15.76 -8.88 -0.83
C LYS A 171 15.33 -10.25 -0.29
N LYS A 172 15.26 -11.25 -1.15
CA LYS A 172 15.10 -12.66 -0.76
C LYS A 172 16.41 -13.22 -0.21
N LYS A 173 16.34 -14.38 0.44
CA LYS A 173 17.52 -15.12 0.95
C LYS A 173 18.53 -15.46 -0.15
N ASP A 174 18.05 -15.67 -1.38
CA ASP A 174 18.87 -15.94 -2.57
C ASP A 174 19.51 -14.67 -3.19
N GLY A 175 19.29 -13.49 -2.61
CA GLY A 175 19.80 -12.21 -3.11
C GLY A 175 18.92 -11.54 -4.19
N SER A 176 17.92 -12.24 -4.74
CA SER A 176 16.99 -11.65 -5.71
C SER A 176 16.03 -10.64 -5.06
N LEU A 177 15.52 -9.68 -5.84
CA LEU A 177 14.55 -8.70 -5.37
C LEU A 177 13.12 -9.22 -5.51
N ARG A 178 12.30 -8.98 -4.50
CA ARG A 178 10.85 -9.21 -4.50
C ARG A 178 10.12 -7.87 -4.64
N PHE A 179 9.27 -7.79 -5.67
CA PHE A 179 8.37 -6.68 -5.89
C PHE A 179 7.16 -6.81 -4.97
N CYS A 180 7.00 -5.89 -4.01
CA CYS A 180 5.89 -5.85 -3.08
C CYS A 180 5.19 -4.48 -3.11
N ILE A 181 3.93 -4.44 -2.71
CA ILE A 181 3.17 -3.19 -2.50
C ILE A 181 2.85 -3.08 -1.02
N ASP A 182 3.06 -1.90 -0.43
CA ASP A 182 2.74 -1.64 0.97
C ASP A 182 1.26 -1.27 1.16
N PHE A 183 0.45 -2.29 1.41
CA PHE A 183 -0.97 -2.12 1.71
C PHE A 183 -1.27 -1.87 3.19
N ARG A 184 -0.29 -1.58 4.07
CA ARG A 184 -0.58 -1.41 5.52
C ARG A 184 -1.68 -0.38 5.79
N LYS A 185 -1.63 0.77 5.10
CA LYS A 185 -2.67 1.82 5.21
C LYS A 185 -4.03 1.35 4.69
N LEU A 186 -4.06 0.61 3.58
CA LEU A 186 -5.28 0.05 3.02
C LEU A 186 -5.88 -1.01 3.95
N ASN A 187 -5.06 -1.95 4.41
CA ASN A 187 -5.47 -3.03 5.31
C ASN A 187 -6.07 -2.51 6.62
N ALA A 188 -5.60 -1.36 7.14
CA ALA A 188 -6.13 -0.76 8.36
C ALA A 188 -7.57 -0.23 8.21
N ILE A 189 -8.03 0.04 6.99
CA ILE A 189 -9.39 0.52 6.70
C ILE A 189 -10.28 -0.56 6.05
N THR A 190 -9.69 -1.68 5.60
CA THR A 190 -10.42 -2.79 5.00
C THR A 190 -11.15 -3.57 6.09
N VAL A 191 -12.43 -3.85 5.86
CA VAL A 191 -13.22 -4.73 6.74
C VAL A 191 -12.61 -6.13 6.71
N LEU A 192 -12.25 -6.64 7.89
CA LEU A 192 -11.61 -7.94 8.03
C LEU A 192 -12.59 -9.07 7.69
N ASP A 193 -12.10 -10.01 6.90
CA ASP A 193 -12.78 -11.25 6.59
C ASP A 193 -12.49 -12.29 7.68
N ALA A 194 -13.51 -12.62 8.48
CA ALA A 194 -13.40 -13.51 9.62
C ALA A 194 -13.50 -15.01 9.26
N THR A 195 -13.20 -15.38 8.01
CA THR A 195 -13.16 -16.78 7.59
C THR A 195 -12.24 -17.58 8.50
N ASN A 196 -12.74 -18.70 9.03
CA ASN A 196 -11.96 -19.57 9.89
C ASN A 196 -10.86 -20.26 9.08
N ILE A 197 -9.62 -19.83 9.31
CA ILE A 197 -8.42 -20.46 8.76
C ILE A 197 -7.99 -21.51 9.79
N PRO A 198 -7.88 -22.80 9.41
CA PRO A 198 -7.51 -23.85 10.35
C PRO A 198 -6.11 -23.58 10.93
N LEU A 199 -5.91 -23.93 12.20
CA LEU A 199 -4.59 -23.86 12.79
C LEU A 199 -3.72 -24.96 12.17
N PRO A 200 -2.40 -24.74 12.02
CA PRO A 200 -1.50 -25.80 11.56
C PRO A 200 -1.63 -27.09 12.38
N GLU A 201 -1.80 -26.96 13.70
CA GLU A 201 -2.00 -28.08 14.63
C GLU A 201 -3.23 -28.95 14.26
N ASP A 202 -4.35 -28.31 13.87
CA ASP A 202 -5.56 -29.01 13.46
C ASP A 202 -5.37 -29.77 12.13
N LEU A 203 -4.54 -29.22 11.24
CA LEU A 203 -4.17 -29.87 9.98
C LEU A 203 -3.23 -31.05 10.24
N PHE A 204 -2.23 -30.88 11.12
CA PHE A 204 -1.31 -31.97 11.47
C PHE A 204 -2.02 -33.13 12.17
N ALA A 205 -3.04 -32.86 12.99
CA ALA A 205 -3.84 -33.90 13.62
C ALA A 205 -4.53 -34.82 12.59
N GLN A 206 -4.91 -34.30 11.43
CA GLN A 206 -5.52 -35.09 10.33
C GLN A 206 -4.53 -36.01 9.61
N LEU A 207 -3.22 -35.78 9.80
CA LEU A 207 -2.16 -36.55 9.15
C LEU A 207 -1.75 -37.80 9.93
N SER A 208 -2.22 -38.00 11.16
CA SER A 208 -1.69 -39.00 12.11
C SER A 208 -1.62 -40.42 11.55
N ASP A 209 -2.58 -40.80 10.72
CA ASP A 209 -2.67 -42.17 10.19
C ASP A 209 -2.17 -42.29 8.75
N SER A 210 -1.65 -41.20 8.17
CA SER A 210 -1.21 -41.15 6.78
C SER A 210 0.25 -41.58 6.66
N THR A 211 0.58 -42.28 5.58
CA THR A 211 1.92 -42.84 5.34
C THR A 211 2.52 -42.35 4.03
N ILE A 212 1.71 -41.81 3.12
CA ILE A 212 2.12 -41.35 1.81
C ILE A 212 1.60 -39.93 1.59
N PHE A 213 2.49 -39.04 1.18
CA PHE A 213 2.21 -37.61 1.05
C PHE A 213 2.61 -37.12 -0.34
N THR A 214 1.83 -36.20 -0.90
CA THR A 214 2.20 -35.42 -2.08
C THR A 214 1.94 -33.96 -1.76
N SER A 215 2.96 -33.11 -1.86
CA SER A 215 2.84 -31.67 -1.65
C SER A 215 2.99 -30.91 -2.97
N CYS A 216 2.20 -29.84 -3.12
CA CYS A 216 2.35 -28.92 -4.22
C CYS A 216 2.11 -27.46 -3.79
N ASP A 217 2.94 -26.58 -4.33
CA ASP A 217 2.80 -25.13 -4.24
C ASP A 217 2.05 -24.64 -5.47
N LEU A 218 1.00 -23.84 -5.27
CA LEU A 218 0.31 -23.15 -6.35
C LEU A 218 1.06 -21.82 -6.60
N PRO A 219 1.86 -21.71 -7.68
CA PRO A 219 2.73 -20.56 -7.90
C PRO A 219 1.86 -19.34 -8.07
N LYS A 220 2.18 -18.30 -7.28
CA LYS A 220 1.42 -17.03 -7.32
C LYS A 220 -0.08 -17.31 -7.22
N ALA A 221 -0.49 -18.22 -6.32
CA ALA A 221 -1.87 -18.70 -6.19
C ALA A 221 -2.89 -17.54 -6.19
N TYR A 222 -2.53 -16.43 -5.54
CA TYR A 222 -3.28 -15.18 -5.56
C TYR A 222 -3.56 -14.61 -6.97
N TRP A 223 -2.57 -14.62 -7.88
CA TRP A 223 -2.73 -14.03 -9.23
C TRP A 223 -3.69 -14.81 -10.11
N GLN A 224 -4.02 -16.05 -9.74
CA GLN A 224 -4.99 -16.88 -10.44
C GLN A 224 -6.43 -16.43 -10.11
N ILE A 225 -6.59 -15.68 -9.01
CA ILE A 225 -7.88 -15.16 -8.53
C ILE A 225 -8.10 -13.77 -9.12
N SER A 226 -9.19 -13.61 -9.88
CA SER A 226 -9.61 -12.30 -10.38
C SER A 226 -9.96 -11.35 -9.24
N MET A 227 -9.49 -10.11 -9.34
CA MET A 227 -9.96 -9.04 -8.46
C MET A 227 -11.31 -8.53 -8.97
N HIS A 228 -12.29 -8.39 -8.06
CA HIS A 228 -13.57 -7.77 -8.39
C HIS A 228 -13.34 -6.36 -8.98
N PRO A 229 -14.01 -5.94 -10.07
CA PRO A 229 -13.78 -4.65 -10.72
C PRO A 229 -13.79 -3.46 -9.73
N ASP A 230 -14.77 -3.43 -8.84
CA ASP A 230 -14.91 -2.37 -7.83
C ASP A 230 -13.85 -2.43 -6.72
N SER A 231 -13.06 -3.49 -6.64
CA SER A 231 -11.96 -3.58 -5.65
C SER A 231 -10.61 -3.23 -6.26
N ARG A 232 -10.47 -3.22 -7.59
CA ARG A 232 -9.20 -2.99 -8.28
C ARG A 232 -8.59 -1.65 -7.93
N TYR A 233 -9.40 -0.58 -7.90
CA TYR A 233 -8.89 0.77 -7.69
C TYR A 233 -8.21 0.93 -6.31
N PHE A 234 -8.61 0.18 -5.28
CA PHE A 234 -7.94 0.22 -3.98
C PHE A 234 -6.50 -0.33 -4.03
N THR A 235 -6.20 -1.20 -5.00
CA THR A 235 -4.87 -1.80 -5.16
C THR A 235 -3.88 -0.92 -5.93
N ALA A 236 -4.29 0.31 -6.27
CA ALA A 236 -3.48 1.18 -7.10
C ALA A 236 -2.14 1.53 -6.45
N PHE A 237 -1.09 1.59 -7.28
CA PHE A 237 0.28 1.84 -6.86
C PHE A 237 1.03 2.69 -7.90
N PRO A 238 1.92 3.60 -7.46
CA PRO A 238 2.62 4.50 -8.35
C PRO A 238 3.84 3.80 -8.98
N THR A 239 4.07 4.04 -10.28
CA THR A 239 5.23 3.54 -11.01
C THR A 239 5.91 4.66 -11.80
N PRO A 240 7.16 4.48 -12.27
CA PRO A 240 7.79 5.42 -13.19
C PRO A 240 7.06 5.60 -14.53
N LEU A 241 6.10 4.74 -14.87
CA LEU A 241 5.30 4.79 -16.10
C LEU A 241 3.89 5.35 -15.86
N GLY A 242 3.57 5.78 -14.64
CA GLY A 242 2.23 6.22 -14.23
C GLY A 242 1.63 5.33 -13.14
N LEU A 243 0.37 5.60 -12.79
CA LEU A 243 -0.36 4.83 -11.79
C LEU A 243 -0.90 3.54 -12.41
N MET A 244 -0.70 2.43 -11.72
CA MET A 244 -1.18 1.10 -12.13
C MET A 244 -2.09 0.53 -11.04
N MET A 245 -2.96 -0.42 -11.37
CA MET A 245 -3.77 -1.18 -10.43
C MET A 245 -3.76 -2.67 -10.77
N TRP A 246 -4.04 -3.52 -9.78
CA TRP A 246 -4.07 -4.97 -9.97
C TRP A 246 -5.43 -5.45 -10.45
N THR A 247 -5.41 -6.33 -11.46
CA THR A 247 -6.59 -7.03 -11.98
C THR A 247 -6.79 -8.40 -11.35
N ARG A 248 -5.75 -8.90 -10.68
CA ARG A 248 -5.73 -10.17 -9.96
C ARG A 248 -5.40 -9.92 -8.49
N MET A 249 -5.82 -10.83 -7.62
CA MET A 249 -5.49 -10.75 -6.21
C MET A 249 -3.99 -10.90 -6.01
N LEU A 250 -3.43 -10.22 -5.01
CA LEU A 250 -2.01 -10.25 -4.72
C LEU A 250 -1.75 -10.40 -3.23
N LEU A 251 -0.53 -10.84 -2.93
CA LEU A 251 -0.04 -10.90 -1.57
C LEU A 251 0.06 -9.50 -0.96
N GLY A 252 -0.23 -9.41 0.34
CA GLY A 252 -0.14 -8.18 1.12
C GLY A 252 -1.50 -7.56 1.43
N LEU A 253 -2.58 -7.98 0.76
CA LEU A 253 -3.95 -7.63 1.14
C LEU A 253 -4.39 -8.48 2.34
N VAL A 254 -5.02 -7.85 3.33
CA VAL A 254 -5.40 -8.51 4.60
C VAL A 254 -6.33 -9.71 4.41
N ASN A 255 -7.26 -9.65 3.44
CA ASN A 255 -8.25 -10.70 3.19
C ASN A 255 -7.84 -11.68 2.07
N ALA A 256 -6.65 -11.53 1.49
CA ALA A 256 -6.18 -12.45 0.44
C ALA A 256 -6.10 -13.91 0.92
N PRO A 257 -5.57 -14.19 2.14
CA PRO A 257 -5.50 -15.57 2.62
C PRO A 257 -6.89 -16.18 2.88
N ALA A 258 -7.81 -15.43 3.48
CA ALA A 258 -9.19 -15.86 3.71
C ALA A 258 -9.92 -16.21 2.39
N THR A 259 -9.77 -15.35 1.38
CA THR A 259 -10.34 -15.57 0.04
C THR A 259 -9.78 -16.83 -0.61
N PHE A 260 -8.45 -17.04 -0.50
CA PHE A 260 -7.81 -18.22 -1.03
C PHE A 260 -8.31 -19.51 -0.33
N CYS A 261 -8.38 -19.50 1.01
CA CYS A 261 -8.89 -20.64 1.77
C CYS A 261 -10.34 -20.99 1.37
N ARG A 262 -11.22 -20.01 1.18
CA ARG A 262 -12.59 -20.27 0.67
C ARG A 262 -12.59 -20.87 -0.72
N LEU A 263 -11.77 -20.35 -1.63
CA LEU A 263 -11.67 -20.89 -2.99
C LEU A 263 -11.28 -22.37 -2.94
N MET A 264 -10.26 -22.71 -2.16
CA MET A 264 -9.75 -24.08 -2.10
C MET A 264 -10.75 -25.04 -1.46
N ARG A 265 -11.47 -24.59 -0.42
CA ARG A 265 -12.60 -25.34 0.14
C ARG A 265 -13.70 -25.62 -0.90
N LEU A 266 -14.05 -24.61 -1.71
CA LEU A 266 -15.06 -24.77 -2.77
C LEU A 266 -14.58 -25.69 -3.90
N VAL A 267 -13.31 -25.55 -4.30
CA VAL A 267 -12.71 -26.31 -5.42
C VAL A 267 -12.54 -27.78 -5.05
N PHE A 268 -12.07 -28.08 -3.84
CA PHE A 268 -11.86 -29.45 -3.37
C PHE A 268 -13.05 -30.01 -2.58
N ASN A 269 -14.08 -29.22 -2.33
CA ASN A 269 -15.30 -29.64 -1.62
C ASN A 269 -15.02 -30.36 -0.29
N ASP A 270 -14.07 -29.81 0.49
CA ASP A 270 -13.58 -30.38 1.76
C ASP A 270 -13.18 -31.88 1.65
N GLU A 271 -12.57 -32.27 0.52
CA GLU A 271 -12.05 -33.62 0.29
C GLU A 271 -11.08 -34.05 1.41
N PRO A 272 -11.39 -35.12 2.18
CA PRO A 272 -10.61 -35.51 3.36
C PRO A 272 -9.16 -35.89 3.11
N MET A 273 -8.81 -36.26 1.88
CA MET A 273 -7.42 -36.59 1.50
C MET A 273 -6.59 -35.34 1.17
N LEU A 274 -7.21 -34.16 1.04
CA LEU A 274 -6.58 -32.93 0.60
C LEU A 274 -6.62 -31.87 1.70
N LEU A 275 -5.47 -31.57 2.28
CA LEU A 275 -5.30 -30.43 3.17
C LEU A 275 -4.75 -29.24 2.39
N THR A 276 -5.32 -28.07 2.61
CA THR A 276 -4.81 -26.83 2.02
C THR A 276 -4.52 -25.81 3.12
N TYR A 277 -3.31 -25.25 3.08
CA TYR A 277 -2.89 -24.18 3.97
C TYR A 277 -2.21 -23.07 3.17
N PHE A 278 -2.93 -21.97 2.99
CA PHE A 278 -2.51 -20.90 2.07
C PHE A 278 -2.09 -21.48 0.71
N ASP A 279 -0.91 -21.15 0.20
CA ASP A 279 -0.45 -21.53 -1.14
C ASP A 279 -0.04 -23.02 -1.26
N ASP A 280 0.02 -23.76 -0.14
CA ASP A 280 0.43 -25.16 -0.09
C ASP A 280 -0.79 -26.10 -0.02
N THR A 281 -0.82 -27.06 -0.93
CA THR A 281 -1.79 -28.16 -0.92
C THR A 281 -1.06 -29.48 -0.68
N LEU A 282 -1.59 -30.29 0.23
CA LEU A 282 -1.04 -31.56 0.66
C LEU A 282 -2.08 -32.66 0.46
N LEU A 283 -1.77 -33.61 -0.41
CA LEU A 283 -2.47 -34.89 -0.49
C LEU A 283 -1.84 -35.87 0.50
N HIS A 284 -2.66 -36.54 1.29
CA HIS A 284 -2.21 -37.54 2.26
C HIS A 284 -3.10 -38.79 2.22
N THR A 285 -2.47 -39.96 2.22
CA THR A 285 -3.18 -41.26 2.17
C THR A 285 -2.41 -42.34 2.94
N ARG A 286 -3.03 -43.51 3.13
CA ARG A 286 -2.43 -44.68 3.80
C ARG A 286 -1.89 -45.75 2.85
N SER A 287 -2.52 -45.90 1.68
CA SER A 287 -2.17 -46.86 0.65
C SER A 287 -1.72 -46.14 -0.62
N TRP A 288 -0.94 -46.82 -1.45
CA TRP A 288 -0.49 -46.27 -2.74
C TRP A 288 -1.65 -46.19 -3.73
N GLU A 289 -2.58 -47.15 -3.66
CA GLU A 289 -3.78 -47.20 -4.48
C GLU A 289 -4.66 -45.97 -4.25
N ASP A 290 -4.94 -45.64 -2.98
CA ASP A 290 -5.66 -44.42 -2.62
C ASP A 290 -4.88 -43.17 -3.03
N HIS A 291 -3.54 -43.21 -2.93
CA HIS A 291 -2.69 -42.08 -3.31
C HIS A 291 -2.81 -41.74 -4.80
N VAL A 292 -2.82 -42.76 -5.65
CA VAL A 292 -2.99 -42.58 -7.11
C VAL A 292 -4.37 -42.01 -7.43
N LEU A 293 -5.42 -42.47 -6.73
CA LEU A 293 -6.77 -41.92 -6.87
C LEU A 293 -6.84 -40.45 -6.43
N GLY A 294 -6.29 -40.14 -5.26
CA GLY A 294 -6.21 -38.78 -4.73
C GLY A 294 -5.38 -37.84 -5.62
N LEU A 295 -4.29 -38.33 -6.20
CA LEU A 295 -3.47 -37.56 -7.14
C LEU A 295 -4.22 -37.26 -8.43
N ARG A 296 -4.97 -38.24 -8.96
CA ARG A 296 -5.85 -38.03 -10.12
C ARG A 296 -6.93 -37.01 -9.81
N LEU A 297 -7.56 -37.08 -8.64
CA LEU A 297 -8.56 -36.11 -8.17
C LEU A 297 -7.94 -34.71 -8.11
N LEU A 298 -6.83 -34.54 -7.39
CA LEU A 298 -6.09 -33.28 -7.25
C LEU A 298 -5.80 -32.64 -8.62
N LEU A 299 -5.13 -33.37 -9.51
CA LEU A 299 -4.72 -32.84 -10.81
C LEU A 299 -5.92 -32.55 -11.74
N THR A 300 -6.96 -33.37 -11.69
CA THR A 300 -8.17 -33.16 -12.51
C THR A 300 -8.96 -31.95 -12.02
N THR A 301 -9.13 -31.81 -10.71
CA THR A 301 -9.82 -30.67 -10.10
C THR A 301 -9.10 -29.37 -10.37
N LEU A 302 -7.77 -29.32 -10.23
CA LEU A 302 -6.96 -28.15 -10.57
C LEU A 302 -7.11 -27.79 -12.05
N ARG A 303 -7.02 -28.77 -12.96
CA ARG A 303 -7.21 -28.55 -14.40
C ARG A 303 -8.59 -27.98 -14.73
N ASN A 304 -9.65 -28.55 -14.15
CA ASN A 304 -11.03 -28.12 -14.41
C ASN A 304 -11.30 -26.69 -13.96
N HIS A 305 -10.62 -26.24 -12.90
CA HIS A 305 -10.74 -24.88 -12.38
C HIS A 305 -9.68 -23.91 -12.91
N GLY A 306 -8.84 -24.35 -13.86
CA GLY A 306 -7.77 -23.52 -14.44
C GLY A 306 -6.66 -23.15 -13.46
N LEU A 307 -6.50 -23.91 -12.37
CA LEU A 307 -5.45 -23.71 -11.38
C LEU A 307 -4.16 -24.41 -11.82
N THR A 308 -3.04 -23.72 -11.63
CA THR A 308 -1.70 -24.19 -11.99
C THR A 308 -0.85 -24.44 -10.75
N VAL A 309 0.07 -25.39 -10.85
CA VAL A 309 1.03 -25.80 -9.81
C VAL A 309 2.46 -25.56 -10.25
N ASN A 310 3.38 -25.43 -9.31
CA ASN A 310 4.79 -25.15 -9.56
C ASN A 310 5.52 -26.49 -9.71
N PRO A 311 5.97 -26.86 -10.92
CA PRO A 311 6.60 -28.17 -11.11
C PRO A 311 7.86 -28.36 -10.26
N GLY A 312 8.60 -27.28 -9.98
CA GLY A 312 9.82 -27.33 -9.17
C GLY A 312 9.59 -27.49 -7.67
N LYS A 313 8.33 -27.39 -7.22
CA LYS A 313 7.91 -27.58 -5.83
C LYS A 313 6.86 -28.68 -5.66
N LEU A 314 6.64 -29.49 -6.70
CA LEU A 314 5.77 -30.65 -6.65
C LEU A 314 6.59 -31.85 -6.17
N VAL A 315 6.25 -32.40 -5.02
CA VAL A 315 6.89 -33.60 -4.45
C VAL A 315 5.83 -34.68 -4.31
N ILE A 316 6.00 -35.80 -4.99
CA ILE A 316 4.97 -36.85 -5.10
C ILE A 316 5.38 -38.10 -4.32
N GLY A 317 4.45 -38.63 -3.52
CA GLY A 317 4.55 -39.98 -2.95
C GLY A 317 5.64 -40.17 -1.88
N GLN A 318 5.96 -39.13 -1.12
CA GLN A 318 6.97 -39.20 -0.05
C GLN A 318 6.41 -39.88 1.20
N SER A 319 7.26 -40.58 1.97
CA SER A 319 6.89 -41.27 3.21
C SER A 319 6.90 -40.39 4.46
N SER A 320 7.32 -39.13 4.33
CA SER A 320 7.42 -38.16 5.44
C SER A 320 7.24 -36.74 4.92
N ILE A 321 6.70 -35.87 5.77
CA ILE A 321 6.49 -34.43 5.55
C ILE A 321 7.39 -33.64 6.49
#